data_AF-A0A2V7HT02-F1
#
_entry.id   AF-A0A2V7HT02-F1
#
_cell.length_a   1.000
_cell.length_b   1.000
_cell.length_c   1.000
_cell.angle_alpha   90.00
_cell.angle_beta   90.00
_cell.angle_gamma   90.00
#
_symmetry.space_group_name_H-M   'P 1'
#
loop_
_entity.id
_entity.type
_entity.pdbx_description
1 polymer ?
#
loop_
_entity_poly.entity_id
_entity_poly.type
_entity_poly.pdbx_seq_one_letter_code
_entity_poly.pdbx_strand_id
1 'polypeptide(L)'
;RHVLDAVAAGKLTASPKQLERVQLVFGRMKRDAQRAGAQILAEEQQLEAGFRAAAMTDQELRSRVARIGALQAELRTIHLAAHLATRALLSDVQVARYNELRGYTAGGTTHQEHQRKH
;
A
#
# COMPACT_ATOMS: atom_id res chain seq x y z
N ARG A 1 -3.63 -7.78 -0.11
CA ARG A 1 -3.55 -9.26 -0.23
C ARG A 1 -4.68 -9.97 0.53
N HIS A 2 -5.18 -9.40 1.62
CA HIS A 2 -6.20 -9.97 2.50
C HIS A 2 -7.41 -10.69 1.87
N VAL A 3 -7.98 -10.23 0.74
CA VAL A 3 -9.08 -10.97 0.08
C VAL A 3 -8.60 -12.29 -0.52
N LEU A 4 -7.45 -12.29 -1.22
CA LEU A 4 -6.87 -13.51 -1.77
C LEU A 4 -6.48 -14.49 -0.65
N ASP A 5 -5.94 -13.97 0.46
CA ASP A 5 -5.58 -14.78 1.61
C ASP A 5 -6.84 -15.37 2.30
N ALA A 6 -7.93 -14.60 2.38
CA ALA A 6 -9.22 -15.07 2.90
C ALA A 6 -9.85 -16.16 2.02
N VAL A 7 -9.74 -16.02 0.69
CA VAL A 7 -10.22 -17.05 -0.26
C VAL A 7 -9.37 -18.32 -0.15
N ALA A 8 -8.05 -18.19 -0.13
CA ALA A 8 -7.14 -19.34 0.01
C ALA A 8 -7.34 -20.09 1.34
N ALA A 9 -7.70 -19.38 2.41
CA ALA A 9 -8.02 -19.95 3.71
C ALA A 9 -9.47 -20.48 3.82
N GLY A 10 -10.26 -20.45 2.75
CA GLY A 10 -11.67 -20.88 2.76
C GLY A 10 -12.59 -20.00 3.60
N LYS A 11 -12.13 -18.81 4.03
CA LYS A 11 -12.89 -17.88 4.89
C LYS A 11 -13.82 -16.96 4.10
N LEU A 12 -13.61 -16.87 2.78
CA LEU A 12 -14.41 -16.12 1.84
C LEU A 12 -14.53 -16.91 0.54
N THR A 13 -15.75 -17.19 0.08
CA THR A 13 -15.97 -17.83 -1.23
C THR A 13 -15.96 -16.77 -2.33
N ALA A 14 -15.29 -17.04 -3.45
CA ALA A 14 -15.29 -16.18 -4.64
C ALA A 14 -15.39 -17.02 -5.91
N SER A 15 -16.05 -16.50 -6.95
CA SER A 15 -16.08 -17.20 -8.25
C SER A 15 -14.71 -17.14 -8.94
N PRO A 16 -14.40 -18.05 -9.88
CA PRO A 16 -13.15 -18.02 -10.64
C PRO A 16 -12.88 -16.66 -11.32
N LYS A 17 -13.92 -16.07 -11.94
CA LYS A 17 -13.85 -14.75 -12.57
C LYS A 17 -13.60 -13.63 -11.56
N GLN A 18 -14.19 -13.71 -10.37
CA GLN A 18 -13.95 -12.74 -9.31
C GLN A 18 -12.51 -12.84 -8.79
N LEU A 19 -12.02 -14.07 -8.59
CA LEU A 19 -10.65 -14.33 -8.16
C LEU A 19 -9.62 -13.78 -9.16
N GLU A 20 -9.82 -14.02 -10.45
CA GLU A 20 -8.98 -13.48 -11.53
C GLU A 20 -8.92 -11.95 -11.48
N ARG A 21 -10.07 -11.28 -11.37
CA ARG A 21 -10.13 -9.81 -11.29
C ARG A 21 -9.42 -9.26 -10.05
N VAL A 22 -9.57 -9.92 -8.89
CA VAL A 22 -8.87 -9.52 -7.65
C VAL A 22 -7.35 -9.73 -7.79
N GLN A 23 -6.91 -10.81 -8.45
CA GLN A 23 -5.49 -11.04 -8.73
C GLN A 23 -4.90 -9.97 -9.65
N LEU A 24 -5.64 -9.54 -10.68
CA LEU A 24 -5.21 -8.44 -11.57
C LEU A 24 -5.05 -7.12 -10.81
N VAL A 25 -6.02 -6.77 -9.95
CA VAL A 25 -5.93 -5.58 -9.09
C VAL A 25 -4.71 -5.66 -8.17
N PHE A 26 -4.49 -6.81 -7.52
CA PHE A 26 -3.34 -7.02 -6.65
C PHE A 26 -2.00 -6.95 -7.41
N GLY A 27 -1.93 -7.55 -8.59
CA GLY A 27 -0.74 -7.54 -9.45
C GLY A 27 -0.36 -6.13 -9.87
N ARG A 28 -1.34 -5.33 -10.32
CA ARG A 28 -1.12 -3.91 -10.66
C ARG A 28 -0.63 -3.11 -9.45
N MET A 29 -1.35 -3.22 -8.32
CA MET A 29 -0.97 -2.56 -7.07
C MET A 29 0.47 -2.91 -6.65
N LYS A 30 0.84 -4.19 -6.70
CA LYS A 30 2.18 -4.65 -6.32
C LYS A 30 3.25 -4.02 -7.19
N ARG A 31 3.10 -4.07 -8.52
CA ARG A 31 4.07 -3.46 -9.44
C ARG A 31 4.22 -1.97 -9.21
N ASP A 32 3.10 -1.26 -9.08
CA ASP A 32 3.10 0.19 -8.88
C ASP A 32 3.73 0.58 -7.53
N ALA A 33 3.40 -0.16 -6.46
CA ALA A 33 3.99 0.05 -5.15
C ALA A 33 5.50 -0.22 -5.12
N GLN A 34 5.97 -1.25 -5.84
CA GLN A 34 7.40 -1.53 -5.97
C GLN A 34 8.14 -0.40 -6.70
N ARG A 35 7.55 0.15 -7.77
CA ARG A 35 8.11 1.30 -8.49
C ARG A 35 8.22 2.53 -7.57
N ALA A 36 7.13 2.92 -6.91
CA ALA A 36 7.13 4.05 -5.99
C ALA A 36 8.12 3.84 -4.82
N GLY A 37 8.17 2.64 -4.25
CA GLY A 37 9.12 2.29 -3.19
C GLY A 37 10.58 2.41 -3.62
N ALA A 38 10.92 1.94 -4.83
CA ALA A 38 12.27 2.08 -5.37
C ALA A 38 12.66 3.56 -5.56
N GLN A 39 11.72 4.40 -6.00
CA GLN A 39 11.96 5.85 -6.15
C GLN A 39 12.15 6.53 -4.79
N ILE A 40 11.39 6.15 -3.76
CA ILE A 40 11.59 6.66 -2.39
C ILE A 40 13.00 6.33 -1.92
N LEU A 41 13.42 5.07 -2.02
CA LEU A 41 14.76 4.66 -1.60
C LEU A 41 15.87 5.41 -2.35
N ALA A 42 15.69 5.65 -3.65
CA ALA A 42 16.65 6.41 -4.43
C ALA A 42 16.76 7.86 -3.94
N GLU A 43 15.63 8.55 -3.69
CA GLU A 43 15.65 9.92 -3.17
C GLU A 43 16.26 10.01 -1.76
N GLU A 44 15.95 9.05 -0.88
CA GLU A 44 16.54 8.96 0.47
C GLU A 44 18.06 8.76 0.41
N GLN A 45 18.56 7.88 -0.46
CA GLN A 45 20.00 7.67 -0.65
C GLN A 45 20.71 8.93 -1.15
N GLN A 46 20.09 9.68 -2.05
CA GLN A 46 20.65 10.92 -2.57
C GLN A 46 20.65 12.03 -1.51
N LEU A 47 19.59 12.10 -0.69
CA LEU A 47 19.52 12.99 0.46
C LEU A 47 20.66 12.69 1.43
N GLU A 48 20.83 11.42 1.81
CA GLU A 48 21.91 10.96 2.71
C GLU A 48 23.31 11.23 2.13
N ALA A 49 23.51 10.99 0.83
CA ALA A 49 24.79 11.22 0.15
C ALA A 49 25.18 12.71 0.15
N GLY A 50 24.24 13.61 -0.15
CA GLY A 50 24.54 15.04 -0.16
C GLY A 50 24.83 15.61 1.24
N PHE A 51 24.19 15.08 2.29
CA PHE A 51 24.57 15.41 3.67
C PHE A 51 25.97 14.89 4.03
N ARG A 52 26.29 13.64 3.69
CA ARG A 52 27.64 13.06 3.93
C ARG A 52 28.75 13.83 3.22
N ALA A 53 28.48 14.36 2.03
CA ALA A 53 29.43 15.14 1.24
C ALA A 53 29.53 16.62 1.68
N ALA A 54 28.72 17.06 2.66
CA ALA A 54 28.59 18.48 3.04
C ALA A 54 28.28 19.42 1.85
N ALA A 55 27.60 18.88 0.82
CA ALA A 55 27.32 19.57 -0.45
C ALA A 55 25.83 19.91 -0.62
N MET A 56 24.98 19.55 0.36
CA MET A 56 23.54 19.78 0.31
C MET A 56 23.22 21.27 0.44
N THR A 57 22.57 21.84 -0.58
CA THR A 57 21.99 23.18 -0.47
C THR A 57 20.57 23.14 0.11
N ASP A 58 20.14 24.27 0.66
CA ASP A 58 18.77 24.47 1.17
C ASP A 58 17.70 24.20 0.10
N GLN A 59 17.98 24.56 -1.15
CA GLN A 59 17.06 24.33 -2.27
C GLN A 59 16.93 22.85 -2.61
N GLU A 60 18.05 22.12 -2.66
CA GLU A 60 18.06 20.68 -2.92
C GLU A 60 17.40 19.89 -1.80
N LEU A 61 17.68 20.26 -0.54
CA LEU A 61 17.03 19.68 0.64
C LEU A 61 15.50 19.76 0.51
N ARG A 62 14.96 20.97 0.29
CA ARG A 62 13.51 21.18 0.18
C ARG A 62 12.92 20.41 -0.99
N SER A 63 13.60 20.40 -2.14
CA SER A 63 13.15 19.69 -3.33
C SER A 63 13.07 18.18 -3.11
N ARG A 64 14.12 17.58 -2.52
CA ARG A 64 14.18 16.13 -2.27
C ARG A 64 13.17 15.69 -1.22
N VAL A 65 13.06 16.42 -0.10
CA VAL A 65 12.07 16.13 0.93
C VAL A 65 10.64 16.22 0.37
N ALA A 66 10.35 17.23 -0.45
CA ALA A 66 9.04 17.34 -1.11
C ALA A 66 8.77 16.16 -2.05
N ARG A 67 9.78 15.72 -2.82
CA ARG A 67 9.68 14.55 -3.70
C ARG A 67 9.40 13.26 -2.92
N ILE A 68 10.13 13.02 -1.83
CA ILE A 68 9.90 11.89 -0.94
C ILE A 68 8.47 11.91 -0.41
N GLY A 69 8.00 13.06 0.07
CA GLY A 69 6.62 13.23 0.54
C GLY A 69 5.58 12.90 -0.52
N ALA A 70 5.78 13.38 -1.75
CA ALA A 70 4.89 13.09 -2.88
C ALA A 70 4.87 11.60 -3.23
N LEU A 71 6.03 10.93 -3.29
CA LEU A 71 6.13 9.50 -3.56
C LEU A 71 5.49 8.65 -2.45
N GLN A 72 5.61 9.06 -1.18
CA GLN A 72 4.93 8.41 -0.07
C GLN A 72 3.41 8.55 -0.17
N ALA A 73 2.92 9.72 -0.58
CA ALA A 73 1.50 9.93 -0.85
C ALA A 73 1.01 9.09 -2.04
N GLU A 74 1.81 8.97 -3.10
CA GLU A 74 1.51 8.10 -4.24
C GLU A 74 1.43 6.64 -3.81
N LEU A 75 2.41 6.13 -3.06
CA LEU A 75 2.42 4.77 -2.54
C LEU A 75 1.17 4.48 -1.70
N ARG A 76 0.79 5.40 -0.80
CA ARG A 76 -0.45 5.32 -0.02
C ARG A 76 -1.67 5.25 -0.94
N THR A 77 -1.70 6.07 -1.97
CA THR A 77 -2.81 6.16 -2.94
C THR A 77 -2.94 4.86 -3.73
N ILE A 78 -1.83 4.27 -4.21
CA ILE A 78 -1.81 2.98 -4.90
C ILE A 78 -2.48 1.89 -4.05
N HIS A 79 -2.15 1.82 -2.75
CA HIS A 79 -2.76 0.84 -1.84
C HIS A 79 -4.26 1.09 -1.62
N LEU A 80 -4.66 2.34 -1.38
CA LEU A 80 -6.06 2.68 -1.13
C LEU A 80 -6.93 2.51 -2.37
N ALA A 81 -6.43 2.87 -3.55
CA ALA A 81 -7.12 2.66 -4.82
C ALA A 81 -7.33 1.16 -5.10
N ALA A 82 -6.32 0.33 -4.84
CA ALA A 82 -6.45 -1.12 -4.96
C ALA A 82 -7.48 -1.70 -3.97
N HIS A 83 -7.56 -1.14 -2.75
CA HIS A 83 -8.58 -1.51 -1.79
C HIS A 83 -9.99 -1.18 -2.28
N LEU A 84 -10.22 0.03 -2.79
CA LEU A 84 -11.51 0.46 -3.38
C LEU A 84 -11.90 -0.44 -4.55
N ALA A 85 -10.97 -0.68 -5.48
CA ALA A 85 -11.19 -1.54 -6.63
C ALA A 85 -11.52 -2.98 -6.21
N THR A 86 -10.82 -3.52 -5.20
CA THR A 86 -11.12 -4.86 -4.68
C THR A 86 -12.50 -4.92 -4.03
N ARG A 87 -12.89 -3.92 -3.23
CA ARG A 87 -14.22 -3.86 -2.61
C ARG A 87 -15.34 -3.83 -3.65
N ALA A 88 -15.17 -3.09 -4.73
CA ALA A 88 -16.13 -3.03 -5.82
C ALA A 88 -16.30 -4.36 -6.59
N LEU A 89 -15.42 -5.35 -6.36
CA LEU A 89 -15.53 -6.70 -6.92
C LEU A 89 -16.25 -7.68 -5.99
N LEU A 90 -16.55 -7.29 -4.75
CA LEU A 90 -17.21 -8.14 -3.76
C LEU A 90 -18.72 -7.84 -3.73
N SER A 91 -19.54 -8.85 -3.46
CA SER A 91 -20.94 -8.65 -3.08
C SER A 91 -21.05 -8.11 -1.65
N ASP A 92 -22.20 -7.54 -1.28
CA ASP A 92 -22.41 -7.01 0.07
C ASP A 92 -22.18 -8.05 1.17
N VAL A 93 -22.60 -9.29 0.94
CA VAL A 93 -22.36 -10.42 1.86
C VAL A 93 -20.85 -10.69 2.00
N GLN A 94 -20.11 -10.68 0.88
CA GLN A 94 -18.65 -10.85 0.90
C GLN A 94 -17.95 -9.67 1.58
N VAL A 95 -18.45 -8.44 1.40
CA VAL A 95 -17.93 -7.24 2.07
C VAL A 95 -18.13 -7.34 3.58
N ALA A 96 -19.32 -7.72 4.05
CA ALA A 96 -19.59 -7.92 5.47
C ALA A 96 -18.64 -8.95 6.07
N ARG A 97 -18.51 -10.12 5.44
CA ARG A 97 -17.58 -11.17 5.87
C ARG A 97 -16.13 -10.71 5.85
N TYR A 98 -15.72 -10.00 4.81
CA TYR A 98 -14.36 -9.46 4.71
C TYR A 98 -14.06 -8.43 5.80
N ASN A 99 -15.03 -7.58 6.17
CA ASN A 99 -14.89 -6.60 7.25
C ASN A 99 -14.73 -7.29 8.61
N GLU A 100 -15.47 -8.36 8.88
CA GLU A 100 -15.28 -9.21 10.09
C GLU A 100 -13.87 -9.80 10.14
N LEU A 101 -13.41 -10.40 9.04
CA LEU A 101 -12.07 -10.99 8.94
C LEU A 101 -10.95 -9.96 9.10
N ARG A 102 -11.24 -8.69 8.79
CA ARG A 102 -10.34 -7.55 8.96
C ARG A 102 -10.40 -6.94 10.37
N GLY A 103 -11.28 -7.42 11.24
CA GLY A 103 -11.43 -6.92 12.61
C GLY A 103 -12.26 -5.64 12.74
N TYR A 104 -13.04 -5.25 11.73
CA TYR A 104 -13.88 -4.04 11.81
C TYR A 104 -15.19 -4.22 12.60
N THR A 105 -15.55 -5.44 13.01
CA THR A 105 -16.79 -5.72 13.77
C THR A 105 -16.60 -5.85 15.29
N ALA A 106 -15.37 -5.83 15.79
CA ALA A 106 -15.08 -5.66 17.21
C ALA A 106 -14.34 -4.34 17.38
N GLY A 107 -14.86 -3.43 18.20
CA GLY A 107 -14.28 -2.10 18.43
C GLY A 107 -12.86 -2.14 18.98
N GLY A 108 -11.88 -2.27 18.09
CA GLY A 108 -10.47 -2.40 18.41
C GLY A 108 -9.62 -1.58 17.45
N THR A 109 -9.25 -0.39 17.91
CA THR A 109 -8.07 0.35 17.46
C THR A 109 -6.87 -0.58 17.41
N THR A 110 -6.53 -1.07 16.23
CA THR A 110 -5.20 -1.61 15.94
C THR A 110 -4.65 -0.87 14.74
N HIS A 111 -4.08 0.30 15.04
CA HIS A 111 -2.99 0.83 14.23
C HIS A 111 -1.93 -0.28 14.14
N GLN A 112 -1.84 -0.93 12.97
CA GLN A 112 -0.66 -1.69 12.63
C GLN A 112 0.53 -0.74 12.75
N GLU A 113 1.37 -1.01 13.75
CA GLU A 113 2.69 -0.44 13.94
C GLU A 113 3.40 -0.33 12.59
N HIS A 114 3.48 0.88 12.06
CA HIS A 114 4.63 1.25 11.26
C HIS A 114 5.76 1.49 12.26
N GLN A 115 6.45 0.43 12.65
CA GLN A 115 7.82 0.54 13.15
C GLN A 115 8.67 1.11 12.00
N ARG A 116 8.67 2.45 11.88
CA ARG A 116 9.78 3.17 11.28
C ARG A 116 10.87 3.20 12.34
N LYS A 117 11.67 2.14 12.40
CA LYS A 117 13.07 2.27 12.79
C LYS A 117 13.82 2.55 11.50
N HIS A 118 14.12 3.82 11.27
CA HIS A 118 15.33 4.36 10.64
C HIS A 118 15.26 5.88 10.82
#